data_AF-H9FHI3-F1
#
_entry.id   AF-H9FHI3-F1
#
_cell.length_a   1.000
_cell.length_b   1.000
_cell.length_c   1.000
_cell.angle_alpha   90.00
_cell.angle_beta   90.00
_cell.angle_gamma   90.00
#
_symmetry.space_group_name_H-M   'P 1'
#
loop_
_entity.id
_entity.type
_entity.pdbx_description
1 polymer ?
#
loop_
_entity_poly.entity_id
_entity_poly.type
_entity_poly.pdbx_seq_one_letter_code
_entity_poly.pdbx_strand_id
1 'polypeptide(L)'
;TFEACHRAVSPLPYLRNCRYDVCSCSDGRECLCGALASYAAACAGRGVRVAWREPGRCELKCPKGQVYLQCGTPCNLTCRALSYPDEECN
;
A
#
# COMPACT_ATOMS: atom_id res chain seq x y z
N THR A 1 -2.54 1.10 12.01
CA THR A 1 -2.37 2.54 12.34
C THR A 1 -0.98 2.99 11.89
N PHE A 2 -0.74 4.30 11.70
CA PHE A 2 0.52 4.84 11.16
C PHE A 2 1.57 5.26 12.20
N GLU A 3 1.27 5.12 13.48
CA GLU A 3 2.09 5.63 14.58
C GLU A 3 3.57 5.23 14.51
N ALA A 4 3.84 3.96 14.19
CA ALA A 4 5.20 3.44 14.04
C ALA A 4 6.01 4.17 12.95
N CYS A 5 5.35 4.73 11.95
CA CYS A 5 5.98 5.43 10.85
C CYS A 5 6.31 6.90 11.16
N HIS A 6 5.63 7.54 12.12
CA HIS A 6 5.79 8.98 12.36
C HIS A 6 7.24 9.38 12.68
N ARG A 7 8.02 8.48 13.29
CA ARG A 7 9.44 8.67 13.59
C ARG A 7 10.35 8.52 12.36
N ALA A 8 9.93 7.73 11.38
CA ALA A 8 10.70 7.47 10.15
C ALA A 8 10.34 8.44 9.02
N VAL A 9 9.06 8.86 8.94
CA VAL A 9 8.54 9.79 7.93
C VAL A 9 7.56 10.75 8.58
N SER A 10 7.83 12.05 8.49
CA SER A 10 6.94 13.09 9.02
C SER A 10 5.56 13.02 8.34
N PRO A 11 4.45 12.92 9.09
CA PRO A 11 3.11 12.84 8.52
C PRO A 11 2.61 14.19 7.97
N LEU A 12 3.20 15.31 8.41
CA LEU A 12 2.64 16.65 8.15
C LEU A 12 2.53 17.02 6.65
N PRO A 13 3.53 16.76 5.79
CA PRO A 13 3.39 17.01 4.35
C PRO A 13 2.28 16.16 3.72
N TYR A 14 2.19 14.88 4.09
CA TYR A 14 1.18 13.97 3.57
C TYR A 14 -0.23 14.35 4.01
N LEU A 15 -0.40 14.83 5.25
CA LEU A 15 -1.67 15.33 5.75
C LEU A 15 -2.13 16.58 5.00
N ARG A 16 -1.22 17.51 4.70
CA ARG A 16 -1.52 18.71 3.92
C ARG A 16 -1.97 18.37 2.50
N ASN A 17 -1.24 17.46 1.84
CA ASN A 17 -1.59 16.99 0.51
C ASN A 17 -2.92 16.23 0.53
N CYS A 18 -3.14 15.34 1.51
CA CYS A 18 -4.41 14.64 1.68
C CYS A 18 -5.60 15.59 1.78
N ARG A 19 -5.48 16.66 2.59
CA ARG A 19 -6.53 17.67 2.69
C ARG A 19 -6.80 18.35 1.35
N TYR A 20 -5.75 18.70 0.62
CA TYR A 20 -5.88 19.31 -0.70
C TYR A 20 -6.58 18.36 -1.69
N ASP A 21 -6.05 17.14 -1.83
CA ASP A 21 -6.54 16.13 -2.78
C ASP A 21 -8.01 15.76 -2.50
N VAL A 22 -8.36 15.50 -1.24
CA VAL A 22 -9.74 15.13 -0.86
C VAL A 22 -10.72 16.29 -1.14
N CYS A 23 -10.32 17.54 -0.92
CA CYS A 23 -11.18 18.70 -1.16
C CYS A 23 -11.32 19.04 -2.65
N SER A 24 -10.33 18.72 -3.48
CA SER A 24 -10.35 19.00 -4.91
C SER A 24 -10.94 17.87 -5.76
N CYS A 25 -11.22 16.72 -5.16
CA CYS A 25 -11.64 15.51 -5.85
C CYS A 25 -13.16 15.37 -5.93
N SER A 26 -13.66 14.77 -7.02
CA SER A 26 -15.08 14.47 -7.21
C SER A 26 -15.56 13.37 -6.26
N ASP A 27 -14.72 12.37 -5.98
CA ASP A 27 -14.92 11.37 -4.94
C ASP A 27 -13.81 11.49 -3.88
N GLY A 28 -14.11 12.22 -2.81
CA GLY A 28 -13.18 12.42 -1.70
C GLY A 28 -12.70 11.12 -1.05
N ARG A 29 -13.46 10.01 -1.16
CA ARG A 29 -13.09 8.71 -0.59
C ARG A 29 -12.03 8.00 -1.42
N GLU A 30 -12.12 8.07 -2.75
CA GLU A 30 -11.08 7.55 -3.65
C GLU A 30 -9.75 8.28 -3.44
N CYS A 31 -9.81 9.62 -3.43
CA CYS A 31 -8.64 10.47 -3.25
C CYS A 31 -8.01 10.33 -1.85
N LEU A 32 -8.82 10.12 -0.80
CA LEU A 32 -8.32 9.76 0.54
C LEU A 32 -7.46 8.50 0.49
N CYS A 33 -7.94 7.45 -0.19
CA CYS A 33 -7.20 6.18 -0.27
C CYS A 33 -5.90 6.30 -1.06
N GLY A 34 -5.85 7.17 -2.08
CA GLY A 34 -4.62 7.53 -2.77
C GLY A 34 -3.60 8.17 -1.82
N ALA A 35 -4.01 9.21 -1.08
CA ALA A 35 -3.14 9.90 -0.13
C ALA A 35 -2.61 8.97 0.98
N LEU A 36 -3.48 8.10 1.52
CA LEU A 36 -3.08 7.08 2.49
C LEU A 36 -2.08 6.08 1.89
N ALA A 37 -2.29 5.64 0.65
CA ALA A 37 -1.37 4.75 -0.05
C ALA A 37 0.02 5.37 -0.21
N SER A 38 0.08 6.66 -0.55
CA SER A 38 1.35 7.40 -0.69
C SER A 38 2.13 7.46 0.62
N TYR A 39 1.46 7.77 1.74
CA TYR A 39 2.15 7.80 3.03
C TYR A 39 2.60 6.39 3.45
N ALA A 40 1.74 5.39 3.26
CA ALA A 40 2.08 4.02 3.56
C ALA A 40 3.28 3.52 2.74
N ALA A 41 3.34 3.84 1.44
CA ALA A 41 4.49 3.51 0.60
C ALA A 41 5.79 4.18 1.08
N ALA A 42 5.73 5.44 1.52
CA ALA A 42 6.88 6.12 2.10
C ALA A 42 7.37 5.44 3.39
N CYS A 43 6.46 5.01 4.27
CA CYS A 43 6.77 4.22 5.45
C CYS A 43 7.47 2.91 5.09
N ALA A 44 6.92 2.18 4.11
CA ALA A 44 7.48 0.94 3.62
C ALA A 44 8.89 1.12 3.04
N GLY A 45 9.14 2.22 2.33
CA GLY A 45 10.48 2.58 1.84
C GLY A 45 11.50 2.86 2.94
N ARG A 46 11.05 3.11 4.18
CA ARG A 46 11.89 3.20 5.39
C ARG A 46 11.92 1.90 6.20
N GLY A 47 11.39 0.80 5.65
CA GLY A 47 11.31 -0.49 6.33
C GLY A 47 10.15 -0.61 7.34
N VAL A 48 9.31 0.42 7.48
CA VAL A 48 8.18 0.42 8.43
C VAL A 48 6.91 0.01 7.69
N ARG A 49 6.48 -1.24 7.89
CA ARG A 49 5.24 -1.77 7.30
C ARG A 49 4.05 -1.48 8.22
N VAL A 50 2.96 -0.97 7.65
CA VAL A 50 1.78 -0.56 8.42
C VAL A 50 0.53 -1.25 7.86
N ALA A 51 -0.27 -1.87 8.72
CA ALA A 51 -1.61 -2.29 8.34
C ALA A 51 -2.51 -1.06 8.27
N TRP A 52 -2.84 -0.63 7.05
CA TRP A 52 -3.58 0.60 6.78
C TRP A 52 -4.86 0.39 5.95
N ARG A 53 -4.98 -0.75 5.26
CA ARG A 53 -6.21 -1.17 4.57
C ARG A 53 -7.01 -2.11 5.45
N GLU A 54 -8.32 -1.87 5.54
CA GLU A 54 -9.27 -2.67 6.31
C GLU A 54 -10.62 -2.72 5.55
N PRO A 55 -11.49 -3.72 5.83
CA PRO A 55 -12.84 -3.74 5.28
C PRO A 55 -13.57 -2.42 5.53
N GLY A 56 -14.19 -1.84 4.50
CA GLY A 56 -14.83 -0.55 4.60
C GLY A 56 -13.90 0.67 4.76
N ARG A 57 -12.57 0.49 4.77
CA ARG A 57 -11.57 1.57 4.74
C ARG A 57 -10.45 1.26 3.74
N CYS A 58 -10.57 1.82 2.54
CA CYS A 58 -9.62 1.58 1.45
C CYS A 58 -9.37 0.09 1.19
N GLU A 59 -10.43 -0.71 1.34
CA GLU A 59 -10.41 -2.15 1.13
C GLU A 59 -9.95 -2.47 -0.29
N LEU A 60 -9.15 -3.52 -0.42
CA LEU A 60 -8.70 -4.03 -1.71
C LEU A 60 -9.05 -5.51 -1.78
N LYS A 61 -9.86 -5.87 -2.77
CA LYS A 61 -10.31 -7.25 -2.97
C LYS A 61 -9.36 -7.95 -3.92
N CYS A 62 -8.70 -9.00 -3.43
CA CYS A 62 -7.84 -9.84 -4.24
C CYS A 62 -8.62 -11.08 -4.74
N PRO A 63 -8.36 -11.57 -5.96
CA PRO A 63 -9.04 -12.74 -6.50
C PRO A 63 -8.55 -14.04 -5.83
N LYS A 64 -9.36 -15.10 -5.92
CA LYS A 64 -8.93 -16.50 -5.71
C LYS A 64 -8.07 -16.75 -4.45
N GLY A 65 -8.60 -16.40 -3.27
CA GLY A 65 -7.94 -16.67 -1.99
C GLY A 65 -6.63 -15.89 -1.76
N GLN A 66 -6.25 -14.99 -2.66
CA GLN A 66 -5.11 -14.11 -2.47
C GLN A 66 -5.42 -13.05 -1.41
N VAL A 67 -4.37 -12.52 -0.80
CA VAL A 67 -4.44 -11.47 0.21
C VAL A 67 -3.53 -10.31 -0.18
N TYR A 68 -3.91 -9.10 0.22
CA TYR A 68 -3.09 -7.91 0.01
C TYR A 68 -1.89 -7.88 0.96
N LEU A 69 -0.71 -7.60 0.42
CA LEU A 69 0.53 -7.38 1.16
C LEU A 69 1.22 -6.12 0.63
N GLN A 70 1.46 -5.14 1.51
CA GLN A 70 2.00 -3.83 1.15
C GLN A 70 3.42 -3.88 0.54
N CYS A 71 4.19 -4.91 0.89
CA CYS A 71 5.52 -5.18 0.31
C CYS A 71 5.59 -6.67 -0.02
N GLY A 72 4.62 -7.16 -0.79
CA GLY A 72 4.67 -8.52 -1.33
C GLY A 72 5.90 -8.69 -2.24
N THR A 73 6.45 -9.91 -2.28
CA THR A 73 7.48 -10.21 -3.28
C THR A 73 6.84 -10.19 -4.67
N PRO A 74 7.44 -9.51 -5.66
CA PRO A 74 7.00 -9.61 -7.05
C PRO A 74 7.20 -11.05 -7.57
N CYS A 75 8.17 -11.75 -6.99
CA CYS A 75 8.49 -13.14 -7.28
C CYS A 75 7.73 -14.09 -6.36
N ASN A 76 6.46 -14.31 -6.63
CA ASN A 76 5.73 -15.39 -5.97
C ASN A 76 5.86 -16.67 -6.79
N LEU A 77 6.17 -17.76 -6.09
CA LEU A 77 6.27 -19.07 -6.71
C LEU A 77 4.92 -19.46 -7.33
N THR A 78 4.94 -19.77 -8.62
CA THR A 78 3.78 -20.33 -9.32
C THR A 78 3.99 -21.82 -9.58
N CYS A 79 2.93 -22.55 -9.97
CA CYS A 79 3.05 -23.97 -10.31
C CYS A 79 4.04 -24.21 -11.47
N ARG A 80 4.22 -23.24 -12.37
CA ARG A 80 5.17 -23.34 -13.49
C ARG A 80 6.62 -23.28 -13.02
N ALA A 81 6.89 -22.44 -12.02
CA ALA A 81 8.22 -22.26 -11.44
C ALA A 81 8.76 -23.54 -10.76
N LEU A 82 7.88 -24.48 -10.43
CA LEU A 82 8.27 -25.80 -9.93
C LEU A 82 8.91 -26.70 -11.00
N SER A 83 8.59 -26.45 -12.27
CA SER A 83 9.06 -27.25 -13.40
C SER A 83 10.15 -26.57 -14.22
N TYR A 84 10.16 -25.24 -14.22
CA TYR A 84 11.11 -24.43 -14.99
C TYR A 84 11.59 -23.25 -14.13
N PRO A 85 12.88 -22.86 -14.20
CA PRO A 85 13.35 -21.65 -13.54
C PRO A 85 12.55 -20.43 -13.99
N ASP A 86 12.13 -19.60 -13.04
CA ASP A 86 11.54 -18.29 -13.34
C ASP A 86 12.68 -17.32 -13.67
N GLU A 87 13.06 -17.26 -14.95
CA GLU A 87 14.13 -16.37 -15.46
C GLU A 87 13.83 -14.87 -15.23
N GLU A 88 12.56 -14.51 -15.06
CA GLU A 88 12.10 -13.13 -14.77
C GLU A 88 12.22 -12.74 -13.29
N CYS A 89 12.53 -13.71 -12.42
CA CYS A 89 12.83 -13.47 -11.01
C CYS A 89 14.27 -13.85 -10.70
N ASN A 90 15.19 -12.91 -10.88
CA ASN A 90 16.61 -13.07 -10.54
C ASN A 90 17.09 -11.88 -9.71
#